data_AF-A0AAT9LKD2-F1
#
_entry.id   AF-A0AAT9LKD2-F1
#
_cell.length_a   1.000
_cell.length_b   1.000
_cell.length_c   1.000
_cell.angle_alpha   90.00
_cell.angle_beta   90.00
_cell.angle_gamma   90.00
#
_symmetry.space_group_name_H-M   'P 1'
#
loop_
_entity.id
_entity.type
_entity.pdbx_description
1 polymer ?
#
loop_
_entity_poly.entity_id
_entity_poly.type
_entity_poly.pdbx_seq_one_letter_code
_entity_poly.pdbx_strand_id
1 'polypeptide(L)'
;MSHQFVSVVQLLLAATFLIVPIVAYRHGTAAQHAAEAQVESQGYEAELLSRHRIRFAESGAEMLLPFAIAVLMGTLAALNAFDTGIGRILSLVVQPLLLLAGGVVTAGQVFVVRFTESALRKSGDAAVRDLDVKAFIDAAEAAFPSWLRYLIVTRFVLVTMGSAFVVLVLATA
;
A
#
# COMPACT_ATOMS: atom_id res chain seq x y z
N MET A 1 -2.46 -4.80 29.67
CA MET A 1 -1.47 -5.36 28.70
C MET A 1 -2.06 -5.47 27.29
N SER A 2 -3.32 -5.93 27.13
CA SER A 2 -4.04 -5.95 25.83
C SER A 2 -4.10 -4.59 25.12
N HIS A 3 -4.44 -3.53 25.85
CA HIS A 3 -4.56 -2.17 25.29
C HIS A 3 -3.23 -1.58 24.78
N GLN A 4 -2.12 -1.82 25.50
CA GLN A 4 -0.79 -1.37 25.08
C GLN A 4 -0.36 -2.04 23.77
N PHE A 5 -0.60 -3.33 23.64
CA PHE A 5 -0.33 -4.06 22.40
C PHE A 5 -1.14 -3.50 21.23
N VAL A 6 -2.45 -3.27 21.43
CA VAL A 6 -3.33 -2.68 20.40
C VAL A 6 -2.82 -1.31 19.95
N SER A 7 -2.45 -0.44 20.90
CA SER A 7 -1.89 0.88 20.59
C SER A 7 -0.59 0.78 19.78
N VAL A 8 0.30 -0.16 20.11
CA VAL A 8 1.55 -0.36 19.34
C VAL A 8 1.25 -0.77 17.90
N VAL A 9 0.37 -1.74 17.67
CA VAL A 9 0.00 -2.18 16.31
C VAL A 9 -0.63 -1.03 15.52
N GLN A 10 -1.51 -0.25 16.15
CA GLN A 10 -2.15 0.91 15.53
C GLN A 10 -1.14 2.01 15.17
N LEU A 11 -0.15 2.28 16.02
CA LEU A 11 0.94 3.22 15.70
C LEU A 11 1.83 2.72 14.57
N LEU A 12 2.15 1.42 14.54
CA LEU A 12 2.92 0.84 13.43
C LEU A 12 2.14 0.94 12.11
N LEU A 13 0.84 0.64 12.11
CA LEU A 13 -0.04 0.88 10.96
C LEU A 13 0.02 2.34 10.53
N ALA A 14 -0.19 3.27 11.46
CA ALA A 14 -0.14 4.71 11.19
C ALA A 14 1.19 5.12 10.53
N ALA A 15 2.32 4.66 11.06
CA ALA A 15 3.64 4.93 10.52
C ALA A 15 3.78 4.40 9.09
N THR A 16 3.36 3.16 8.80
CA THR A 16 3.44 2.61 7.45
C THR A 16 2.53 3.31 6.44
N PHE A 17 1.34 3.74 6.85
CA PHE A 17 0.41 4.52 6.01
C PHE A 17 0.87 5.96 5.80
N LEU A 18 1.80 6.47 6.62
CA LEU A 18 2.42 7.78 6.44
C LEU A 18 3.69 7.70 5.59
N ILE A 19 4.60 6.78 5.90
CA ILE A 19 5.94 6.73 5.29
C ILE A 19 5.88 6.32 3.82
N VAL A 20 5.14 5.25 3.49
CA VAL A 20 5.09 4.73 2.11
C VAL A 20 4.62 5.78 1.09
N PRO A 21 3.49 6.48 1.27
CA PRO A 21 3.06 7.49 0.30
C PRO A 21 4.02 8.69 0.22
N ILE A 22 4.67 9.08 1.33
CA ILE A 22 5.71 10.13 1.29
C ILE A 22 6.87 9.71 0.38
N VAL A 23 7.32 8.46 0.48
CA VAL A 23 8.38 7.92 -0.39
C VAL A 23 7.90 7.83 -1.83
N ALA A 24 6.67 7.34 -2.06
CA ALA A 24 6.05 7.26 -3.38
C ALA A 24 5.97 8.63 -4.05
N TYR A 25 5.55 9.66 -3.31
CA TYR A 25 5.50 11.03 -3.83
C TYR A 25 6.87 11.61 -4.16
N ARG A 26 7.89 11.32 -3.34
CA ARG A 26 9.25 11.86 -3.55
C ARG A 26 9.99 11.18 -4.70
N HIS A 27 9.80 9.87 -4.88
CA HIS A 27 10.57 9.07 -5.84
C HIS A 27 9.74 8.62 -7.06
N GLY A 28 8.43 8.80 -7.05
CA GLY A 28 7.51 8.27 -8.05
C GLY A 28 7.76 8.78 -9.47
N THR A 29 8.21 10.04 -9.64
CA THR A 29 8.59 10.57 -10.95
C THR A 29 9.83 9.87 -11.51
N ALA A 30 10.84 9.62 -10.67
CA ALA A 30 12.04 8.89 -11.09
C ALA A 30 11.70 7.43 -11.42
N ALA A 31 10.85 6.79 -10.62
CA ALA A 31 10.36 5.44 -10.88
C ALA A 31 9.53 5.35 -12.17
N GLN A 32 8.70 6.36 -12.44
CA GLN A 32 7.92 6.44 -13.68
C GLN A 32 8.83 6.50 -14.91
N HIS A 33 9.83 7.38 -14.90
CA HIS A 33 10.77 7.49 -16.02
C HIS A 33 11.62 6.23 -16.20
N ALA A 34 12.03 5.57 -15.11
CA ALA A 34 12.76 4.30 -15.19
C ALA A 34 11.90 3.18 -15.83
N ALA A 35 10.62 3.10 -15.48
CA ALA A 35 9.70 2.16 -16.12
C ALA A 35 9.49 2.48 -17.60
N GLU A 36 9.27 3.75 -17.95
CA GLU A 36 9.08 4.21 -19.34
C GLU A 36 10.30 3.88 -20.20
N ALA A 37 11.51 4.19 -19.73
CA ALA A 37 12.74 3.85 -20.43
C ALA A 37 12.90 2.32 -20.62
N GLN A 38 12.48 1.53 -19.63
CA GLN A 38 12.51 0.07 -19.74
C GLN A 38 11.47 -0.46 -20.74
N VAL A 39 10.30 0.18 -20.85
CA VAL A 39 9.29 -0.13 -21.88
C VAL A 39 9.81 0.22 -23.28
N GLU A 40 10.48 1.37 -23.42
CA GLU A 40 11.12 1.77 -24.68
C GLU A 40 12.23 0.80 -25.10
N SER A 41 13.04 0.32 -24.15
CA SER A 41 14.08 -0.68 -24.44
C SER A 41 13.53 -2.02 -24.96
N GLN A 42 12.25 -2.30 -24.69
CA GLN A 42 11.52 -3.46 -25.20
C GLN A 42 10.87 -3.22 -26.57
N GLY A 43 11.03 -2.03 -27.16
CA GLY A 43 10.50 -1.67 -28.48
C GLY A 43 9.09 -1.07 -28.46
N TYR A 44 8.60 -0.65 -27.30
CA TYR A 44 7.28 -0.02 -27.13
C TYR A 44 7.38 1.50 -26.92
N GLU A 45 6.26 2.21 -27.08
CA GLU A 45 6.21 3.64 -26.78
C GLU A 45 6.16 3.88 -25.26
N ALA A 46 6.89 4.87 -24.74
CA ALA A 46 6.85 5.23 -23.31
C ALA A 46 5.42 5.51 -22.81
N GLU A 47 4.57 6.11 -23.65
CA GLU A 47 3.18 6.42 -23.32
C GLU A 47 2.29 5.17 -23.14
N LEU A 48 2.78 3.97 -23.45
CA LEU A 48 2.03 2.73 -23.28
C LEU A 48 1.55 2.54 -21.83
N LEU A 49 2.38 2.90 -20.86
CA LEU A 49 2.05 2.79 -19.44
C LEU A 49 0.92 3.75 -19.05
N SER A 50 1.00 5.01 -19.48
CA SER A 50 -0.03 6.01 -19.19
C SER A 50 -1.36 5.68 -19.87
N ARG A 51 -1.31 5.14 -21.10
CA ARG A 51 -2.47 4.65 -21.85
C ARG A 51 -3.21 3.52 -21.12
N HIS A 52 -2.46 2.67 -20.40
CA HIS A 52 -2.99 1.61 -19.54
C HIS A 52 -3.21 2.03 -18.07
N ARG A 53 -3.08 3.33 -17.76
CA ARG A 53 -3.22 3.90 -16.40
C ARG A 53 -2.24 3.28 -15.39
N ILE A 54 -1.10 2.79 -15.85
CA ILE A 54 0.00 2.33 -14.99
C ILE A 54 0.83 3.57 -14.64
N ARG A 55 0.80 3.95 -13.36
CA ARG A 55 1.50 5.13 -12.85
C ARG A 55 2.21 4.81 -11.55
N PHE A 56 3.47 5.22 -11.46
CA PHE A 56 4.29 5.16 -10.25
C PHE A 56 4.37 6.52 -9.52
N ALA A 57 4.17 7.61 -10.26
CA ALA A 57 4.08 8.96 -9.70
C ALA A 57 2.67 9.21 -9.13
N GLU A 58 2.55 9.10 -7.80
CA GLU A 58 1.32 9.42 -7.08
C GLU A 58 1.02 10.93 -7.10
N SER A 59 -0.26 11.26 -7.26
CA SER A 59 -0.72 12.64 -7.13
C SER A 59 -0.91 13.06 -5.68
N GLY A 60 -0.89 14.37 -5.40
CA GLY A 60 -1.14 14.90 -4.06
C GLY A 60 -2.50 14.49 -3.48
N ALA A 61 -3.51 14.31 -4.34
CA ALA A 61 -4.83 13.84 -3.95
C ALA A 61 -4.84 12.35 -3.56
N GLU A 62 -4.02 11.52 -4.22
CA GLU A 62 -3.88 10.09 -3.89
C GLU A 62 -3.26 9.87 -2.51
N MET A 63 -2.42 10.81 -2.03
CA MET A 63 -1.86 10.77 -0.68
C MET A 63 -2.88 11.04 0.45
N LEU A 64 -4.03 11.64 0.14
CA LEU A 64 -5.01 12.02 1.17
C LEU A 64 -5.58 10.80 1.90
N LEU A 65 -5.86 9.72 1.17
CA LEU A 65 -6.46 8.52 1.77
C LEU A 65 -5.49 7.81 2.74
N PRO A 66 -4.24 7.48 2.35
CA PRO A 66 -3.25 6.95 3.29
C PRO A 66 -3.02 7.86 4.50
N PHE A 67 -2.96 9.18 4.29
CA PHE A 67 -2.76 10.13 5.39
C PHE A 67 -3.95 10.14 6.36
N ALA A 68 -5.18 10.11 5.86
CA ALA A 68 -6.38 10.00 6.69
C ALA A 68 -6.39 8.71 7.50
N ILE A 69 -5.99 7.58 6.90
CA ILE A 69 -5.84 6.30 7.61
C ILE A 69 -4.78 6.43 8.71
N ALA A 70 -3.64 7.06 8.43
CA ALA A 70 -2.59 7.27 9.42
C ALA A 70 -3.06 8.09 10.63
N VAL A 71 -3.76 9.20 10.39
CA VAL A 71 -4.35 10.03 11.46
C VAL A 71 -5.39 9.26 12.26
N LEU A 72 -6.27 8.51 11.59
CA LEU A 72 -7.27 7.69 12.24
C LEU A 72 -6.63 6.61 13.13
N MET A 73 -5.63 5.89 12.62
CA MET A 73 -4.90 4.88 13.39
C MET A 73 -4.15 5.48 14.58
N GLY A 74 -3.51 6.64 14.42
CA GLY A 74 -2.86 7.36 15.52
C GLY A 74 -3.85 7.80 16.60
N THR A 75 -5.03 8.26 16.19
CA THR A 75 -6.11 8.66 17.11
C THR A 75 -6.63 7.45 17.90
N LEU A 76 -6.88 6.32 17.23
CA LEU A 76 -7.30 5.09 17.92
C LEU A 76 -6.23 4.57 18.87
N ALA A 77 -4.95 4.65 18.49
CA ALA A 77 -3.86 4.23 19.35
C ALA A 77 -3.82 5.04 20.65
N ALA A 78 -4.00 6.35 20.56
CA ALA A 78 -4.08 7.23 21.73
C ALA A 78 -5.30 6.89 22.60
N LEU A 79 -6.48 6.75 22.00
CA LEU A 79 -7.71 6.40 22.73
C LEU A 79 -7.63 5.05 23.45
N ASN A 80 -6.98 4.05 22.83
CA ASN A 80 -6.75 2.75 23.45
C ASN A 80 -5.66 2.80 24.54
N ALA A 81 -4.67 3.69 24.42
CA ALA A 81 -3.62 3.85 25.43
C ALA A 81 -4.17 4.44 26.73
N PHE A 82 -5.20 5.29 26.65
CA PHE A 82 -5.92 5.85 27.81
C PHE A 82 -7.08 4.97 28.30
N ASP A 83 -7.21 3.74 27.80
CA ASP A 83 -8.24 2.77 28.18
C ASP A 83 -9.68 3.33 28.12
N THR A 84 -9.94 4.13 27.07
CA THR A 84 -11.29 4.64 26.85
C THR A 84 -12.16 3.55 26.23
N GLY A 85 -13.36 3.31 26.78
CA GLY A 85 -14.33 2.38 26.18
C GLY A 85 -14.67 2.73 24.71
N ILE A 86 -14.57 4.02 24.35
CA ILE A 86 -14.75 4.52 22.99
C ILE A 86 -13.66 4.00 22.04
N GLY A 87 -12.39 4.01 22.47
CA GLY A 87 -11.27 3.50 21.67
C GLY A 87 -11.46 2.04 21.27
N ARG A 88 -11.95 1.22 22.21
CA ARG A 88 -12.30 -0.19 21.97
C ARG A 88 -13.39 -0.34 20.92
N ILE A 89 -14.53 0.35 21.09
CA ILE A 89 -15.68 0.26 20.18
C ILE A 89 -15.28 0.70 18.76
N LEU A 90 -14.61 1.84 18.63
CA LEU A 90 -14.17 2.33 17.32
C LEU A 90 -13.17 1.39 16.66
N SER A 91 -12.24 0.82 17.43
CA SER A 91 -11.28 -0.16 16.90
C SER A 91 -11.95 -1.42 16.36
N LEU A 92 -13.01 -1.90 17.02
CA LEU A 92 -13.80 -3.05 16.54
C LEU A 92 -14.53 -2.79 15.22
N VAL A 93 -14.78 -1.53 14.87
CA VAL A 93 -15.39 -1.15 13.58
C VAL A 93 -14.33 -0.88 12.52
N VAL A 94 -13.31 -0.10 12.87
CA VAL A 94 -12.31 0.37 11.90
C VAL A 94 -11.35 -0.75 11.48
N GLN A 95 -10.95 -1.64 12.39
CA GLN A 95 -9.97 -2.69 12.08
C GLN A 95 -10.48 -3.71 11.07
N PRO A 96 -11.73 -4.21 11.13
CA PRO A 96 -12.29 -5.04 10.05
C PRO A 96 -12.38 -4.32 8.71
N LEU A 97 -12.74 -3.03 8.69
CA LEU A 97 -12.77 -2.25 7.45
C LEU A 97 -11.37 -2.12 6.85
N LEU A 98 -10.36 -1.85 7.69
CA LEU A 98 -8.97 -1.77 7.27
C LEU A 98 -8.46 -3.12 6.77
N LEU A 99 -8.80 -4.22 7.45
CA LEU A 99 -8.48 -5.59 7.04
C LEU A 99 -9.02 -5.88 5.63
N LEU A 100 -10.29 -5.54 5.37
CA LEU A 100 -10.93 -5.82 4.08
C LEU A 100 -10.42 -4.88 2.97
N ALA A 101 -10.61 -3.57 3.14
CA ALA A 101 -10.28 -2.59 2.11
C ALA A 101 -8.77 -2.39 1.98
N GLY A 102 -8.09 -2.16 3.11
CA GLY A 102 -6.64 -2.00 3.14
C GLY A 102 -5.92 -3.29 2.75
N GLY A 103 -6.44 -4.46 3.12
CA GLY A 103 -5.86 -5.76 2.73
C GLY A 103 -5.85 -5.95 1.23
N VAL A 104 -6.95 -5.63 0.53
CA VAL A 104 -7.01 -5.69 -0.94
C VAL A 104 -6.02 -4.71 -1.57
N VAL A 105 -5.98 -3.46 -1.10
CA VAL A 105 -5.09 -2.43 -1.66
C VAL A 105 -3.61 -2.82 -1.46
N THR A 106 -3.25 -3.24 -0.25
CA THR A 106 -1.86 -3.60 0.07
C THR A 106 -1.43 -4.92 -0.56
N ALA A 107 -2.35 -5.87 -0.78
CA ALA A 107 -2.09 -7.05 -1.60
C ALA A 107 -1.75 -6.68 -3.05
N GLY A 108 -2.47 -5.71 -3.62
CA GLY A 108 -2.18 -5.18 -4.96
C GLY A 108 -0.74 -4.66 -5.09
N GLN A 109 -0.22 -4.04 -4.03
CA GLN A 109 1.15 -3.52 -3.98
C GLN A 109 2.19 -4.63 -3.79
N VAL A 110 1.92 -5.61 -2.93
CA VAL A 110 2.84 -6.75 -2.71
C VAL A 110 2.95 -7.63 -3.96
N PHE A 111 1.85 -7.80 -4.69
CA PHE A 111 1.77 -8.65 -5.88
C PHE A 111 1.65 -7.84 -7.17
N VAL A 112 2.27 -6.65 -7.22
CA VAL A 112 2.13 -5.67 -8.31
C VAL A 112 2.39 -6.25 -9.70
N VAL A 113 3.37 -7.16 -9.84
CA VAL A 113 3.65 -7.85 -11.11
C VAL A 113 2.44 -8.67 -11.56
N ARG A 114 1.92 -9.56 -10.70
CA ARG A 114 0.79 -10.43 -11.04
C ARG A 114 -0.48 -9.66 -11.32
N PHE A 115 -0.73 -8.59 -10.57
CA PHE A 115 -1.90 -7.74 -10.78
C PHE A 115 -1.80 -6.97 -12.11
N THR A 116 -0.62 -6.42 -12.41
CA THR A 116 -0.38 -5.70 -13.67
C THR A 116 -0.46 -6.63 -14.87
N GLU A 117 0.19 -7.80 -14.83
CA GLU A 117 0.06 -8.85 -15.85
C GLU A 117 -1.39 -9.27 -16.06
N SER A 118 -2.14 -9.48 -14.97
CA SER A 118 -3.55 -9.83 -15.08
C SER A 118 -4.39 -8.70 -15.64
N ALA A 119 -4.06 -7.43 -15.37
CA ALA A 119 -4.78 -6.28 -15.89
C ALA A 119 -4.53 -6.10 -17.38
N LEU A 120 -3.28 -6.20 -17.82
CA LEU A 120 -2.90 -6.14 -19.24
C LEU A 120 -3.47 -7.31 -20.02
N ARG A 121 -3.45 -8.54 -19.48
CA ARG A 121 -4.11 -9.68 -20.14
C ARG A 121 -5.62 -9.50 -20.29
N LYS A 122 -6.27 -8.81 -19.34
CA LYS A 122 -7.71 -8.51 -19.40
C LYS A 122 -8.05 -7.35 -20.34
N SER A 123 -7.10 -6.47 -20.68
CA SER A 123 -7.36 -5.38 -21.64
C SER A 123 -7.56 -5.89 -23.07
N GLY A 124 -7.05 -7.08 -23.38
CA GLY A 124 -7.16 -7.68 -24.71
C GLY A 124 -6.32 -7.00 -25.78
N ASP A 125 -5.46 -6.05 -25.39
CA ASP A 125 -4.57 -5.35 -26.30
C ASP A 125 -3.42 -6.28 -26.72
N ALA A 126 -3.33 -6.56 -28.03
CA ALA A 126 -2.29 -7.39 -28.59
C ALA A 126 -0.90 -6.76 -28.44
N ALA A 127 -0.81 -5.43 -28.35
CA ALA A 127 0.45 -4.72 -28.21
C ALA A 127 1.17 -5.05 -26.89
N VAL A 128 0.43 -5.27 -25.80
CA VAL A 128 1.01 -5.51 -24.47
C VAL A 128 1.16 -6.99 -24.11
N ARG A 129 0.83 -7.89 -25.04
CA ARG A 129 0.79 -9.34 -24.78
C ARG A 129 2.16 -9.93 -24.48
N ASP A 130 3.19 -9.42 -25.15
CA ASP A 130 4.58 -9.88 -25.03
C ASP A 130 5.45 -8.91 -24.21
N LEU A 131 4.83 -7.88 -23.60
CA LEU A 131 5.53 -6.92 -22.75
C LEU A 131 6.02 -7.61 -21.46
N ASP A 132 7.31 -7.48 -21.16
CA ASP A 132 7.87 -7.94 -19.90
C ASP A 132 7.49 -6.98 -18.77
N VAL A 133 6.39 -7.31 -18.11
CA VAL A 133 5.84 -6.56 -16.97
C VAL A 133 6.80 -6.52 -15.80
N LYS A 134 7.51 -7.63 -15.56
CA LYS A 134 8.46 -7.72 -14.46
C LYS A 134 9.63 -6.77 -14.70
N ALA A 135 10.14 -6.68 -15.92
CA ALA A 135 11.28 -5.82 -16.24
C ALA A 135 11.02 -4.34 -15.92
N PHE A 136 9.91 -3.77 -16.38
CA PHE A 136 9.64 -2.34 -16.11
C PHE A 136 9.26 -2.08 -14.64
N ILE A 137 8.64 -3.04 -13.95
CA ILE A 137 8.38 -2.93 -12.51
C ILE A 137 9.69 -2.98 -11.73
N ASP A 138 10.61 -3.90 -12.05
CA ASP A 138 11.91 -4.00 -11.39
C ASP A 138 12.74 -2.72 -11.65
N ALA A 139 12.65 -2.13 -12.86
CA ALA A 139 13.27 -0.84 -13.18
C ALA A 139 12.68 0.32 -12.34
N ALA A 140 11.35 0.37 -12.17
CA ALA A 140 10.72 1.33 -11.27
C ALA A 140 11.12 1.12 -9.80
N GLU A 141 11.12 -0.14 -9.33
CA GLU A 141 11.51 -0.50 -7.96
C GLU A 141 12.95 -0.06 -7.66
N ALA A 142 13.86 -0.12 -8.63
CA ALA A 142 15.25 0.30 -8.47
C ALA A 142 15.41 1.81 -8.23
N ALA A 143 14.43 2.64 -8.62
CA ALA A 143 14.42 4.08 -8.32
C ALA A 143 13.95 4.41 -6.89
N PHE A 144 13.33 3.44 -6.21
CA PHE A 144 12.93 3.56 -4.81
C PHE A 144 14.04 3.14 -3.85
N PRO A 145 14.00 3.60 -2.58
CA PRO A 145 14.87 3.07 -1.55
C PRO A 145 14.67 1.56 -1.39
N SER A 146 15.77 0.80 -1.30
CA SER A 146 15.72 -0.68 -1.21
C SER A 146 14.92 -1.21 -0.02
N TRP A 147 14.78 -0.42 1.04
CA TRP A 147 13.99 -0.78 2.22
C TRP A 147 12.48 -0.62 2.04
N LEU A 148 12.03 0.12 1.00
CA LEU A 148 10.60 0.41 0.80
C LEU A 148 9.80 -0.88 0.59
N ARG A 149 10.37 -1.85 -0.14
CA ARG A 149 9.72 -3.14 -0.37
C ARG A 149 9.43 -3.89 0.92
N TYR A 150 10.39 -3.90 1.85
CA TYR A 150 10.16 -4.50 3.17
C TYR A 150 9.06 -3.77 3.92
N LEU A 151 9.02 -2.43 3.85
CA LEU A 151 7.97 -1.64 4.48
C LEU A 151 6.57 -1.91 3.89
N ILE A 152 6.45 -2.11 2.58
CA ILE A 152 5.18 -2.49 1.91
C ILE A 152 4.71 -3.85 2.41
N VAL A 153 5.62 -4.85 2.49
CA VAL A 153 5.29 -6.18 3.02
C VAL A 153 4.90 -6.10 4.50
N THR A 154 5.63 -5.33 5.31
CA THR A 154 5.30 -5.08 6.72
C THR A 154 3.91 -4.46 6.84
N ARG A 155 3.59 -3.45 6.01
CA ARG A 155 2.25 -2.85 5.99
C ARG A 155 1.18 -3.87 5.67
N PHE A 156 1.38 -4.71 4.64
CA PHE A 156 0.43 -5.77 4.29
C PHE A 156 0.21 -6.73 5.46
N VAL A 157 1.28 -7.18 6.12
CA VAL A 157 1.21 -8.04 7.31
C VAL A 157 0.47 -7.36 8.47
N LEU A 158 0.76 -6.09 8.75
CA LEU A 158 0.09 -5.34 9.80
C LEU A 158 -1.39 -5.13 9.49
N VAL A 159 -1.73 -4.77 8.25
CA VAL A 159 -3.12 -4.57 7.82
C VAL A 159 -3.92 -5.85 7.88
N THR A 160 -3.29 -6.99 7.60
CA THR A 160 -3.96 -8.29 7.64
C THR A 160 -3.92 -8.92 9.02
N MET A 161 -2.79 -9.51 9.39
CA MET A 161 -2.61 -10.22 10.64
C MET A 161 -2.69 -9.28 11.85
N GLY A 162 -2.13 -8.07 11.75
CA GLY A 162 -2.19 -7.09 12.83
C GLY A 162 -3.63 -6.66 13.14
N SER A 163 -4.40 -6.25 12.12
CA SER A 163 -5.81 -5.86 12.31
C SER A 163 -6.67 -7.02 12.83
N ALA A 164 -6.51 -8.23 12.28
CA ALA A 164 -7.22 -9.42 12.74
C ALA A 164 -6.93 -9.72 14.22
N PHE A 165 -5.67 -9.60 14.63
CA PHE A 165 -5.26 -9.85 16.00
C PHE A 165 -5.75 -8.74 16.95
N VAL A 166 -5.77 -7.48 16.53
CA VAL A 166 -6.39 -6.39 17.30
C VAL A 166 -7.88 -6.66 17.56
N VAL A 167 -8.62 -7.09 16.54
CA VAL A 167 -10.05 -7.44 16.68
C VAL A 167 -10.22 -8.59 17.66
N LEU A 168 -9.42 -9.65 17.52
CA LEU A 168 -9.50 -10.81 18.40
C LEU A 168 -9.23 -10.40 19.86
N VAL A 169 -8.13 -9.68 20.12
CA VAL A 169 -7.75 -9.23 21.46
C VAL A 169 -8.85 -8.36 22.08
N LEU A 170 -9.41 -7.41 21.34
CA LEU A 170 -10.46 -6.53 21.86
C LEU A 170 -11.83 -7.23 22.00
N ALA A 171 -12.09 -8.29 21.26
CA ALA A 171 -13.33 -9.06 21.38
C ALA A 171 -13.30 -10.00 22.61
N THR A 172 -12.11 -10.48 22.99
CA THR A 172 -11.93 -11.42 24.11
C THR A 172 -11.49 -10.78 25.43
N ALA A 173 -11.11 -9.50 25.42
CA ALA A 173 -10.73 -8.72 26.61
C ALA A 173 -11.95 -8.13 27.33
#